data_AF-A0A2S8VA08-F1
#
_entry.id   AF-A0A2S8VA08-F1
#
_cell.length_a   1.000
_cell.length_b   1.000
_cell.length_c   1.000
_cell.angle_alpha   90.00
_cell.angle_beta   90.00
_cell.angle_gamma   90.00
#
_symmetry.space_group_name_H-M   'P 1'
#
loop_
_entity.id
_entity.type
_entity.pdbx_description
1 polymer ?
#
loop_
_entity_poly.entity_id
_entity_poly.type
_entity_poly.pdbx_seq_one_letter_code
_entity_poly.pdbx_strand_id
1 'polypeptide(L)'
;MNRNERKWRSQFIAAVTTAVTLSIPLSVSAQIPVFGVDAVNIALPIPRTVQELLELDAQRALEEEKRKAQSANGGGAQLAASGAPAAQPAKPSSESAPVVAPPRLLAITGVGKQLTVMVDQAGRRAHYRTGQAEPVAGADLGLRLQAVSQPCASFVDQSQDVVTYCLNRGTP
;
A
#
# COMPACT_ATOMS: atom_id res chain seq x y z
N MET A 1 -70.68 -15.01 -16.76
CA MET A 1 -70.21 -14.61 -15.42
C MET A 1 -69.08 -13.60 -15.57
N ASN A 2 -69.20 -12.46 -14.86
CA ASN A 2 -68.25 -11.33 -14.62
C ASN A 2 -67.65 -10.58 -15.83
N ARG A 3 -67.99 -9.31 -16.17
CA ARG A 3 -68.18 -8.03 -15.44
C ARG A 3 -66.94 -7.12 -15.59
N ASN A 4 -67.11 -6.09 -16.44
CA ASN A 4 -66.69 -4.68 -16.38
C ASN A 4 -65.21 -4.32 -16.18
N GLU A 5 -64.64 -3.20 -16.64
CA GLU A 5 -64.97 -2.04 -17.49
C GLU A 5 -63.70 -1.15 -17.50
N ARG A 6 -63.71 -0.08 -18.33
CA ARG A 6 -62.89 1.16 -18.26
C ARG A 6 -61.54 1.07 -18.98
N LYS A 7 -61.39 1.51 -20.22
CA LYS A 7 -61.55 2.88 -20.77
C LYS A 7 -60.70 3.91 -20.03
N TRP A 8 -59.49 4.17 -20.51
CA TRP A 8 -59.07 5.56 -20.71
C TRP A 8 -58.01 5.71 -21.81
N ARG A 9 -58.13 6.82 -22.53
CA ARG A 9 -57.49 7.11 -23.80
C ARG A 9 -56.17 7.85 -23.57
N SER A 10 -55.16 7.46 -24.35
CA SER A 10 -54.28 8.32 -25.14
C SER A 10 -54.18 9.81 -24.75
N GLN A 11 -52.96 10.25 -24.41
CA GLN A 11 -52.43 11.53 -24.88
C GLN A 11 -50.97 11.39 -25.29
N PHE A 12 -50.72 11.69 -26.56
CA PHE A 12 -49.43 12.01 -27.15
C PHE A 12 -48.98 13.41 -26.69
N ILE A 13 -47.67 13.69 -26.73
CA ILE A 13 -47.05 14.77 -27.55
C ILE A 13 -45.60 14.97 -27.12
N ALA A 14 -44.76 15.15 -28.15
CA ALA A 14 -43.33 15.34 -28.15
C ALA A 14 -42.86 16.70 -27.59
N ALA A 15 -41.58 16.78 -27.19
CA ALA A 15 -40.81 18.01 -27.27
C ALA A 15 -39.30 17.71 -27.40
N VAL A 16 -38.73 18.14 -28.53
CA VAL A 16 -37.30 18.30 -28.77
C VAL A 16 -36.86 19.60 -28.10
N THR A 17 -35.84 19.57 -27.25
CA THR A 17 -35.03 20.77 -26.94
C THR A 17 -33.56 20.41 -26.77
N THR A 18 -32.76 20.85 -27.73
CA THR A 18 -31.30 20.92 -27.71
C THR A 18 -30.83 21.99 -26.71
N ALA A 19 -29.93 21.64 -25.80
CA ALA A 19 -29.13 22.61 -25.05
C ALA A 19 -27.65 22.22 -25.15
N VAL A 20 -26.96 22.78 -26.15
CA VAL A 20 -25.50 22.76 -26.21
C VAL A 20 -25.01 23.83 -25.25
N THR A 21 -24.51 23.41 -24.08
CA THR A 21 -23.83 24.29 -23.14
C THR A 21 -22.37 24.47 -23.62
N LEU A 22 -22.10 25.59 -24.28
CA LEU A 22 -20.73 26.05 -24.54
C LEU A 22 -20.06 26.42 -23.21
N SER A 23 -19.24 25.52 -22.67
CA SER A 23 -18.35 25.81 -21.55
C SER A 23 -17.17 26.65 -22.05
N ILE A 24 -17.13 27.93 -21.67
CA ILE A 24 -16.01 28.83 -21.88
C ILE A 24 -14.85 28.36 -20.98
N PRO A 25 -13.65 28.05 -21.51
CA PRO A 25 -12.49 27.82 -20.66
C PRO A 25 -12.00 29.16 -20.11
N LEU A 26 -12.09 29.35 -18.79
CA LEU A 26 -11.40 30.43 -18.10
C LEU A 26 -9.89 30.16 -18.19
N SER A 27 -9.19 30.92 -19.02
CA SER A 27 -7.73 30.97 -19.01
C SER A 27 -7.28 31.64 -17.70
N VAL A 28 -6.90 30.83 -16.72
CA VAL A 28 -6.22 31.29 -15.51
C VAL A 28 -4.74 31.42 -15.84
N SER A 29 -4.25 32.66 -15.95
CA SER A 29 -2.82 32.96 -15.99
C SER A 29 -2.26 32.82 -14.58
N ALA A 30 -1.64 31.68 -14.29
CA ALA A 30 -0.82 31.51 -13.09
C ALA A 30 0.48 32.30 -13.28
N GLN A 31 0.59 33.46 -12.63
CA GLN A 31 1.85 34.14 -12.47
C GLN A 31 2.71 33.28 -11.54
N ILE A 32 3.82 32.76 -12.05
CA ILE A 32 4.79 32.00 -11.25
C ILE A 32 5.64 33.05 -10.51
N PRO A 33 5.54 33.20 -9.19
CA PRO A 33 6.51 34.01 -8.47
C PRO A 33 7.88 33.33 -8.58
N VAL A 34 8.84 34.06 -9.14
CA VAL A 34 10.26 33.72 -9.08
C VAL A 34 10.69 33.92 -7.62
N PHE A 35 10.69 32.83 -6.86
CA PHE A 35 11.29 32.83 -5.53
C PHE A 35 12.81 32.82 -5.71
N GLY A 36 13.43 33.97 -5.44
CA GLY A 36 14.86 34.07 -5.17
C GLY A 36 15.18 33.18 -3.98
N VAL A 37 15.99 32.16 -4.22
CA VAL A 37 16.45 31.25 -3.17
C VAL A 37 17.71 31.88 -2.58
N ASP A 38 17.57 32.45 -1.39
CA ASP A 38 18.69 32.74 -0.51
C ASP A 38 19.51 31.46 -0.33
N ALA A 39 20.81 31.56 -0.60
CA ALA A 39 21.75 30.46 -0.48
C ALA A 39 21.96 30.08 1.00
N VAL A 40 21.01 29.35 1.55
CA VAL A 40 21.23 28.56 2.77
C VAL A 40 22.16 27.43 2.37
N ASN A 41 23.38 27.49 2.91
CA ASN A 41 24.41 26.48 2.85
C ASN A 41 23.91 25.20 3.55
N ILE A 42 23.11 24.41 2.83
CA ILE A 42 22.81 23.03 3.18
C ILE A 42 23.94 22.22 2.56
N ALA A 43 24.75 21.59 3.40
CA ALA A 43 25.74 20.60 2.99
C ALA A 43 25.04 19.53 2.14
N LEU A 44 25.10 19.72 0.82
CA LEU A 44 24.56 18.78 -0.15
C LEU A 44 25.27 17.43 0.04
N PRO A 45 24.55 16.31 0.00
CA PRO A 45 25.21 15.02 -0.20
C PRO A 45 26.00 15.11 -1.50
N ILE A 46 27.32 14.92 -1.40
CA ILE A 46 28.23 14.97 -2.54
C ILE A 46 27.68 13.98 -3.59
N PRO A 47 27.31 14.44 -4.80
CA PRO A 47 26.82 13.55 -5.84
C PRO A 47 27.98 12.65 -6.27
N ARG A 48 28.05 11.46 -5.68
CA ARG A 48 29.05 10.46 -6.06
C ARG A 48 28.66 9.89 -7.40
N THR A 49 29.59 9.92 -8.34
CA THR A 49 29.35 9.29 -9.63
C THR A 49 29.23 7.78 -9.44
N VAL A 50 28.49 7.10 -10.30
CA VAL A 50 28.33 5.63 -10.24
C VAL A 50 29.70 4.93 -10.24
N GLN A 51 30.69 5.55 -10.88
CA GLN A 51 32.07 5.10 -10.91
C GLN A 51 32.73 5.07 -9.52
N GLU A 52 32.54 6.10 -8.70
CA GLU A 52 33.09 6.12 -7.34
C GLU A 52 32.41 5.08 -6.43
N LEU A 53 31.11 4.83 -6.63
CA LEU A 53 30.39 3.77 -5.91
C LEU A 53 30.90 2.38 -6.30
N LEU A 54 31.19 2.15 -7.59
CA LEU A 54 31.79 0.90 -8.08
C LEU A 54 33.21 0.70 -7.54
N GLU A 55 34.01 1.75 -7.45
CA GLU A 55 35.37 1.67 -6.88
C GLU A 55 35.35 1.33 -5.38
N LEU A 56 34.41 1.92 -4.63
CA LEU A 56 34.21 1.59 -3.21
C LEU A 56 33.74 0.14 -3.00
N ASP A 57 32.85 -0.34 -3.86
CA ASP A 57 32.35 -1.72 -3.77
C ASP A 57 33.45 -2.74 -4.11
N ALA A 58 34.27 -2.43 -5.12
CA ALA A 58 35.44 -3.25 -5.48
C ALA A 58 36.47 -3.32 -4.34
N GLN A 59 36.75 -2.20 -3.66
CA GLN A 59 37.65 -2.18 -2.50
C GLN A 59 37.10 -3.00 -1.33
N ARG A 60 35.80 -2.87 -1.05
CA ARG A 60 35.13 -3.66 0.00
C ARG A 60 35.19 -5.16 -0.29
N ALA A 61 34.93 -5.58 -1.53
CA ALA A 61 35.02 -6.98 -1.93
C ALA A 61 36.44 -7.53 -1.75
N LEU A 62 37.46 -6.73 -2.09
CA LEU A 62 38.86 -7.11 -1.92
C LEU A 62 39.26 -7.27 -0.45
N GLU A 63 38.79 -6.37 0.42
CA GLU A 63 39.06 -6.45 1.87
C GLU A 63 38.37 -7.65 2.52
N GLU A 64 37.16 -7.99 2.09
CA GLU A 64 36.45 -9.16 2.60
C GLU A 64 37.19 -10.45 2.26
N GLU A 65 37.69 -10.59 1.03
CA GLU A 65 38.48 -11.76 0.63
C GLU A 65 39.84 -11.80 1.34
N LYS A 66 40.51 -10.65 1.55
CA LYS A 66 41.73 -10.58 2.38
C LYS A 66 41.46 -11.03 3.82
N ARG A 67 40.32 -10.65 4.42
CA ARG A 67 39.94 -11.07 5.78
C ARG A 67 39.65 -12.57 5.85
N LYS A 68 38.99 -13.15 4.83
CA LYS A 68 38.77 -14.60 4.72
C LYS A 68 40.09 -15.35 4.59
N ALA A 69 41.02 -14.85 3.77
CA ALA A 69 42.36 -15.43 3.62
C ALA A 69 43.19 -15.35 4.91
N GLN A 70 43.06 -14.26 5.68
CA GLN A 70 43.71 -14.13 7.00
C GLN A 70 43.09 -15.05 8.06
N SER A 71 41.76 -15.23 8.07
CA SER A 71 41.09 -16.17 8.98
C SER A 71 41.41 -17.64 8.68
N ALA A 72 41.70 -17.98 7.43
CA ALA A 72 42.09 -19.34 7.05
C ALA A 72 43.51 -19.73 7.53
N ASN A 73 44.37 -18.77 7.85
CA ASN A 73 45.73 -19.00 8.35
C ASN A 73 45.87 -18.87 9.88
N GLY A 74 44.78 -18.60 10.60
CA GLY A 74 44.74 -18.56 12.06
C GLY A 74 44.41 -19.92 12.67
N GLY A 75 45.41 -20.81 12.71
CA GLY A 75 45.28 -22.12 13.33
C GLY A 75 44.93 -22.05 14.83
N GLY A 76 43.88 -22.80 15.20
CA GLY A 76 43.79 -23.61 16.42
C GLY A 76 43.82 -22.92 17.78
N ALA A 77 42.65 -22.82 18.42
CA ALA A 77 42.54 -23.01 19.88
C ALA A 77 41.17 -23.61 20.22
N GLN A 78 41.21 -24.92 20.37
CA GLN A 78 40.26 -25.82 21.02
C GLN A 78 39.91 -25.37 22.44
N LEU A 79 38.66 -25.62 22.86
CA LEU A 79 38.14 -25.94 24.20
C LEU A 79 36.67 -25.48 24.22
N ALA A 80 35.66 -26.16 24.75
CA ALA A 80 35.42 -27.50 25.27
C ALA A 80 33.98 -27.43 25.87
N ALA A 81 33.45 -28.60 26.21
CA ALA A 81 32.41 -28.81 27.22
C ALA A 81 30.93 -28.53 26.82
N SER A 82 30.30 -29.65 26.46
CA SER A 82 28.95 -30.06 26.79
C SER A 82 28.35 -29.40 28.04
N GLY A 83 27.16 -28.82 27.89
CA GLY A 83 26.27 -28.43 28.98
C GLY A 83 24.83 -28.40 28.48
N ALA A 84 24.06 -29.44 28.78
CA ALA A 84 22.62 -29.52 28.53
C ALA A 84 21.84 -28.77 29.64
N PRO A 85 20.51 -28.63 29.48
CA PRO A 85 19.81 -27.38 29.25
C PRO A 85 19.47 -26.63 30.55
N ALA A 86 19.81 -25.35 30.63
CA ALA A 86 19.30 -24.47 31.69
C ALA A 86 17.86 -24.07 31.36
N ALA A 87 16.94 -24.54 32.21
CA ALA A 87 15.55 -24.18 32.25
C ALA A 87 15.36 -22.65 32.17
N GLN A 88 14.62 -22.19 31.16
CA GLN A 88 14.14 -20.82 31.08
C GLN A 88 12.95 -20.68 32.04
N PRO A 89 13.03 -19.81 33.08
CA PRO A 89 11.85 -19.44 33.83
C PRO A 89 11.06 -18.41 33.00
N ALA A 90 9.90 -18.86 32.54
CA ALA A 90 8.70 -18.09 32.23
C ALA A 90 8.89 -16.65 31.75
N LYS A 91 8.79 -16.46 30.42
CA LYS A 91 8.26 -15.21 29.87
C LYS A 91 6.90 -14.96 30.53
N PRO A 92 6.59 -13.76 31.03
CA PRO A 92 5.21 -13.43 31.35
C PRO A 92 4.44 -13.51 30.03
N SER A 93 3.57 -14.51 29.92
CA SER A 93 2.45 -14.51 29.00
C SER A 93 1.60 -13.30 29.39
N SER A 94 1.94 -12.15 28.83
CA SER A 94 0.98 -11.08 28.71
C SER A 94 -0.05 -11.61 27.72
N GLU A 95 -1.05 -12.29 28.28
CA GLU A 95 -2.38 -12.48 27.70
C GLU A 95 -2.94 -11.07 27.50
N SER A 96 -2.37 -10.36 26.53
CA SER A 96 -2.94 -9.15 26.00
C SER A 96 -4.15 -9.65 25.23
N ALA A 97 -5.34 -9.37 25.77
CA ALA A 97 -6.58 -9.51 25.02
C ALA A 97 -6.32 -9.03 23.59
N PRO A 98 -6.72 -9.79 22.54
CA PRO A 98 -6.35 -9.48 21.17
C PRO A 98 -6.81 -8.06 20.88
N VAL A 99 -5.88 -7.11 20.93
CA VAL A 99 -6.11 -5.75 20.50
C VAL A 99 -6.36 -5.92 19.02
N VAL A 100 -7.63 -5.88 18.63
CA VAL A 100 -8.03 -6.00 17.23
C VAL A 100 -7.46 -4.77 16.55
N ALA A 101 -6.25 -4.93 16.01
CA ALA A 101 -5.59 -3.86 15.30
C ALA A 101 -6.50 -3.49 14.11
N PRO A 102 -6.72 -2.19 13.87
CA PRO A 102 -7.53 -1.77 12.75
C PRO A 102 -6.90 -2.27 11.45
N PRO A 103 -7.71 -2.67 10.45
CA PRO A 103 -7.20 -3.02 9.13
C PRO A 103 -6.32 -1.91 8.56
N ARG A 104 -5.23 -2.30 7.89
CA ARG A 104 -4.27 -1.40 7.25
C ARG A 104 -4.11 -1.77 5.79
N LEU A 105 -4.21 -0.76 4.94
CA LEU A 105 -3.94 -0.94 3.51
C LEU A 105 -2.42 -0.97 3.29
N LEU A 106 -1.92 -2.08 2.73
CA LEU A 106 -0.49 -2.29 2.50
C LEU A 106 -0.06 -1.90 1.08
N ALA A 107 -0.86 -2.27 0.07
CA ALA A 107 -0.52 -2.01 -1.33
C ALA A 107 -1.78 -1.94 -2.21
N ILE A 108 -1.68 -1.16 -3.28
CA ILE A 108 -2.57 -1.24 -4.45
C ILE A 108 -1.67 -1.45 -5.67
N THR A 109 -1.73 -2.64 -6.26
CA THR A 109 -0.91 -3.01 -7.43
C THR A 109 -1.80 -3.17 -8.66
N GLY A 110 -1.30 -2.78 -9.84
CA GLY A 110 -2.02 -2.90 -11.10
C GLY A 110 -1.33 -3.88 -12.05
N VAL A 111 -2.10 -4.81 -12.63
CA VAL A 111 -1.63 -5.68 -13.73
C VAL A 111 -2.64 -5.56 -14.87
N GLY A 112 -2.20 -4.98 -15.99
CA GLY A 112 -3.09 -4.65 -17.10
C GLY A 112 -4.20 -3.69 -16.68
N LYS A 113 -5.46 -4.13 -16.78
CA LYS A 113 -6.65 -3.34 -16.39
C LYS A 113 -7.25 -3.74 -15.03
N GLN A 114 -6.55 -4.56 -14.25
CA GLN A 114 -7.02 -5.02 -12.93
C GLN A 114 -6.15 -4.46 -11.82
N LEU A 115 -6.78 -3.91 -10.78
CA LEU A 115 -6.10 -3.54 -9.54
C LEU A 115 -6.31 -4.63 -8.49
N THR A 116 -5.26 -4.88 -7.72
CA THR A 116 -5.25 -5.77 -6.55
C THR A 116 -4.89 -4.95 -5.32
N VAL A 117 -5.65 -5.15 -4.25
CA VAL A 117 -5.56 -4.42 -2.99
C VAL A 117 -5.13 -5.40 -1.91
N MET A 118 -4.04 -5.11 -1.21
CA MET A 118 -3.57 -5.91 -0.08
C MET A 118 -3.89 -5.22 1.24
N VAL A 119 -4.62 -5.91 2.10
CA VAL A 119 -5.00 -5.44 3.44
C VAL A 119 -4.41 -6.37 4.48
N ASP A 120 -3.92 -5.81 5.58
CA ASP A 120 -3.45 -6.55 6.76
C ASP A 120 -4.24 -6.14 7.98
N GLN A 121 -4.70 -7.12 8.75
CA GLN A 121 -5.33 -6.90 10.04
C GLN A 121 -4.72 -7.86 11.06
N ALA A 122 -3.97 -7.31 12.01
CA ALA A 122 -3.26 -8.09 13.03
C ALA A 122 -2.42 -9.24 12.44
N GLY A 123 -1.73 -9.01 11.31
CA GLY A 123 -0.90 -10.00 10.62
C GLY A 123 -1.66 -10.99 9.73
N ARG A 124 -2.99 -10.93 9.70
CA ARG A 124 -3.81 -11.68 8.74
C ARG A 124 -3.97 -10.84 7.47
N ARG A 125 -3.53 -11.39 6.34
CA ARG A 125 -3.55 -10.68 5.05
C ARG A 125 -4.66 -11.18 4.14
N ALA A 126 -5.25 -10.24 3.42
CA ALA A 126 -6.25 -10.49 2.41
C ALA A 126 -5.91 -9.71 1.13
N HIS A 127 -6.16 -10.35 0.00
CA HIS A 127 -5.98 -9.77 -1.32
C HIS A 127 -7.35 -9.61 -1.97
N TYR A 128 -7.70 -8.41 -2.37
CA TYR A 128 -8.94 -8.10 -3.07
C TYR A 128 -8.63 -7.67 -4.49
N ARG A 129 -9.55 -7.92 -5.42
CA ARG A 129 -9.38 -7.52 -6.82
C ARG A 129 -10.55 -6.65 -7.26
N THR A 130 -10.30 -5.60 -8.03
CA THR A 130 -11.37 -4.72 -8.52
C THR A 130 -12.47 -5.53 -9.23
N GLY A 131 -13.72 -5.23 -8.90
CA GLY A 131 -14.90 -5.96 -9.39
C GLY A 131 -15.22 -7.25 -8.65
N GLN A 132 -14.45 -7.61 -7.61
CA GLN A 132 -14.72 -8.73 -6.72
C GLN A 132 -14.86 -8.20 -5.29
N ALA A 133 -16.03 -8.39 -4.69
CA ALA A 133 -16.29 -7.97 -3.32
C ALA A 133 -15.54 -8.84 -2.29
N GLU A 134 -15.48 -10.14 -2.55
CA GLU A 134 -14.81 -11.13 -1.70
C GLU A 134 -13.28 -11.11 -1.92
N PRO A 135 -12.48 -11.49 -0.91
CA PRO A 135 -11.05 -11.65 -1.08
C PRO A 135 -10.76 -12.78 -2.09
N VAL A 136 -9.87 -12.52 -3.04
CA VAL A 136 -9.41 -13.50 -4.03
C VAL A 136 -8.33 -14.43 -3.48
N ALA A 137 -7.66 -14.03 -2.40
CA ALA A 137 -6.68 -14.84 -1.69
C ALA A 137 -6.50 -14.34 -0.25
N GLY A 138 -6.02 -15.22 0.64
CA GLY A 138 -5.72 -14.91 2.03
C GLY A 138 -6.92 -15.12 2.97
N ALA A 139 -6.90 -14.44 4.10
CA ALA A 139 -7.91 -14.54 5.14
C ALA A 139 -9.18 -13.74 4.78
N ASP A 140 -10.35 -14.20 5.22
CA ASP A 140 -11.53 -13.33 5.29
C ASP A 140 -11.41 -12.43 6.54
N LEU A 141 -11.38 -11.12 6.28
CA LEU A 141 -11.29 -10.06 7.29
C LEU A 141 -12.67 -9.48 7.62
N GLY A 142 -13.76 -9.99 7.03
CA GLY A 142 -15.10 -9.41 7.18
C GLY A 142 -15.33 -8.16 6.33
N LEU A 143 -14.33 -7.76 5.55
CA LEU A 143 -14.41 -6.61 4.64
C LEU A 143 -14.79 -7.06 3.24
N ARG A 144 -15.61 -6.26 2.55
CA ARG A 144 -16.00 -6.46 1.15
C ARG A 144 -15.56 -5.27 0.32
N LEU A 145 -14.78 -5.53 -0.72
CA LEU A 145 -14.24 -4.45 -1.56
C LEU A 145 -15.36 -3.79 -2.37
N GLN A 146 -15.53 -2.49 -2.19
CA GLN A 146 -16.52 -1.70 -2.91
C GLN A 146 -15.89 -0.97 -4.09
N ALA A 147 -14.79 -0.27 -3.84
CA ALA A 147 -14.12 0.55 -4.85
C ALA A 147 -12.62 0.68 -4.55
N VAL A 148 -11.84 0.90 -5.62
CA VAL A 148 -10.41 1.19 -5.54
C VAL A 148 -10.18 2.54 -6.22
N SER A 149 -9.65 3.50 -5.48
CA SER A 149 -9.29 4.83 -5.99
C SER A 149 -7.96 5.23 -5.39
N GLN A 150 -6.87 4.97 -6.12
CA GLN A 150 -5.51 5.18 -5.63
C GLN A 150 -5.34 6.62 -5.09
N PRO A 151 -4.78 6.81 -3.87
CA PRO A 151 -4.03 5.84 -3.06
C PRO A 151 -4.88 5.05 -2.04
N CYS A 152 -6.20 5.04 -2.17
CA CYS A 152 -7.13 4.47 -1.21
C CYS A 152 -7.99 3.33 -1.79
N ALA A 153 -8.60 2.56 -0.90
CA ALA A 153 -9.60 1.57 -1.22
C ALA A 153 -10.73 1.63 -0.19
N SER A 154 -11.97 1.50 -0.68
CA SER A 154 -13.19 1.55 0.13
C SER A 154 -13.79 0.17 0.23
N PHE A 155 -14.17 -0.19 1.44
CA PHE A 155 -14.70 -1.49 1.82
C PHE A 155 -16.01 -1.31 2.57
N VAL A 156 -16.89 -2.29 2.47
CA VAL A 156 -18.06 -2.44 3.34
C VAL A 156 -17.68 -3.43 4.45
N ASP A 157 -17.83 -3.04 5.70
CA ASP A 157 -17.63 -3.91 6.86
C ASP A 157 -18.91 -4.70 7.19
N GLN A 158 -18.86 -5.61 8.17
CA GLN A 158 -19.97 -6.44 8.62
C GLN A 158 -21.17 -5.61 9.13
N SER A 159 -20.93 -4.38 9.63
CA SER A 159 -21.98 -3.44 10.02
C SER A 159 -22.68 -2.76 8.83
N GLN A 160 -22.26 -3.06 7.60
CA GLN A 160 -22.66 -2.38 6.36
C GLN A 160 -22.16 -0.93 6.24
N ASP A 161 -21.24 -0.51 7.10
CA ASP A 161 -20.60 0.79 6.99
C ASP A 161 -19.49 0.78 5.92
N VAL A 162 -19.39 1.87 5.17
CA VAL A 162 -18.32 2.07 4.20
C VAL A 162 -17.10 2.66 4.90
N VAL A 163 -16.02 1.90 4.94
CA VAL A 163 -14.74 2.30 5.52
C VAL A 163 -13.69 2.44 4.42
N THR A 164 -12.94 3.54 4.45
CA THR A 164 -11.89 3.80 3.46
C THR A 164 -10.53 3.75 4.11
N TYR A 165 -9.63 2.94 3.55
CA TYR A 165 -8.24 2.85 3.97
C TYR A 165 -7.33 3.39 2.86
N CYS A 166 -6.36 4.20 3.23
CA CYS A 166 -5.40 4.77 2.30
C CYS A 166 -4.00 4.22 2.58
N LEU A 167 -3.18 4.17 1.54
CA LEU A 167 -1.77 3.84 1.69
C LEU A 167 -1.12 4.94 2.53
N ASN A 168 -0.59 4.56 3.68
CA ASN A 168 0.25 5.44 4.46
C ASN A 168 1.52 5.70 3.65
N ARG A 169 1.73 6.95 3.22
CA ARG A 169 3.03 7.37 2.70
C ARG A 169 3.99 7.42 3.89
N GLY A 170 4.58 6.28 4.22
CA GLY A 170 5.79 6.27 5.04
C GLY A 170 6.83 7.12 4.33
N THR A 171 7.36 8.12 5.03
CA THR A 171 8.53 8.88 4.57
C THR A 171 9.64 7.91 4.14
N PRO A 172 10.34 8.20 3.04
CA PRO A 172 11.39 7.34 2.50
C PRO A 172 12.51 7.07 3.51
#